data_AF-A0A919GVA1-F1
#
_entry.id   AF-A0A919GVA1-F1
#
_cell.length_a   1.000
_cell.length_b   1.000
_cell.length_c   1.000
_cell.angle_alpha   90.00
_cell.angle_beta   90.00
_cell.angle_gamma   90.00
#
_symmetry.space_group_name_H-M   'P 1'
#
loop_
_entity.id
_entity.type
_entity.pdbx_description
1 polymer ?
#
loop_
_entity_poly.entity_id
_entity_poly.type
_entity_poly.pdbx_seq_one_letter_code
_entity_poly.pdbx_strand_id
1 'polypeptide(L)'
;MLRAVAAGVCATTALLAVGPAGPAGAADAADAAGAAPRTRVEVEIPGPEHGADAGSGHTLVPAVGRAKSTARLSEAARAADGAVTRMTGDGPTADRLDVVVIGDGYTEAELGKFHDDARQKWAEVTAVEPYTTYRNLFNVWTVDAVSRESGVSGDPDPATVRDTALGSYFWCEDIERLLCIDQPKVDAYVAKAPAADLVLVLANSAKYGGAGYNEPSATLGYEGISTASAGHAKSGQVAIHETGHSLGKLADEYFYPGVPDYEKYTGPEPADSNSSTLSADRMAAQRTKWYRWLGEESPDGGTVGAYEGGGYYVTGLNRPTDASLMRVLGKPFNLPGVEAMIAGFHRHARTVTALTPTDRTLRLRHTAKAAVPRLTGADGRQLVVRWYLDGRELKRFEGRTEVAVAELWLFDLRTHRLTVSAEDRTPSVRDPETARTLRSTATWQVRL
;
A
#
# COMPACT_ATOMS: atom_id res chain seq x y z
N MET A 1 50.60 -18.82 -62.89
CA MET A 1 50.95 -18.09 -64.13
C MET A 1 50.22 -16.75 -64.13
N LEU A 2 50.97 -15.69 -64.44
CA LEU A 2 50.61 -14.42 -65.12
C LEU A 2 49.28 -13.68 -64.83
N ARG A 3 49.48 -12.44 -64.35
CA ARG A 3 49.01 -11.11 -64.86
C ARG A 3 47.48 -10.84 -64.87
N ALA A 4 46.88 -9.86 -64.17
CA ALA A 4 47.22 -8.50 -63.68
C ALA A 4 46.91 -7.31 -64.65
N VAL A 5 46.59 -6.14 -64.05
CA VAL A 5 46.38 -4.78 -64.62
C VAL A 5 44.95 -4.51 -65.14
N ALA A 6 44.05 -3.78 -64.43
CA ALA A 6 43.89 -2.31 -64.19
C ALA A 6 43.05 -1.59 -65.30
N ALA A 7 42.43 -0.41 -65.16
CA ALA A 7 42.43 0.65 -64.12
C ALA A 7 41.03 1.35 -64.04
N GLY A 8 40.72 2.18 -63.02
CA GLY A 8 40.73 3.67 -63.13
C GLY A 8 39.29 4.27 -63.17
N VAL A 9 38.68 4.71 -62.06
CA VAL A 9 38.79 6.01 -61.32
C VAL A 9 38.01 7.20 -61.92
N CYS A 10 37.01 7.70 -61.16
CA CYS A 10 36.63 9.10 -60.89
C CYS A 10 35.49 9.07 -59.83
N ALA A 11 35.68 9.45 -58.54
CA ALA A 11 35.92 10.79 -57.97
C ALA A 11 34.70 11.72 -58.10
N THR A 12 33.94 12.02 -57.02
CA THR A 12 34.06 13.18 -56.09
C THR A 12 32.82 13.16 -55.16
N THR A 13 32.69 13.72 -53.94
CA THR A 13 33.55 14.35 -52.89
C THR A 13 32.80 14.22 -51.53
N ALA A 14 33.45 14.08 -50.36
CA ALA A 14 33.83 15.12 -49.37
C ALA A 14 32.70 16.12 -48.97
N LEU A 15 32.47 16.50 -47.70
CA LEU A 15 33.29 16.43 -46.47
C LEU A 15 32.41 16.43 -45.18
N LEU A 16 33.06 16.27 -44.02
CA LEU A 16 32.50 16.12 -42.66
C LEU A 16 31.84 17.39 -42.08
N ALA A 17 30.91 17.18 -41.14
CA ALA A 17 30.67 18.09 -40.02
C ALA A 17 30.43 17.29 -38.72
N VAL A 18 31.15 17.62 -37.67
CA VAL A 18 31.04 17.02 -36.33
C VAL A 18 30.16 17.92 -35.45
N GLY A 19 29.14 17.35 -34.79
CA GLY A 19 28.32 18.02 -33.78
C GLY A 19 28.49 17.36 -32.41
N PRO A 20 28.47 18.12 -31.30
CA PRO A 20 28.75 17.58 -29.96
C PRO A 20 27.56 16.79 -29.39
N ALA A 21 27.86 15.69 -28.71
CA ALA A 21 26.88 14.98 -27.89
C ALA A 21 26.63 15.76 -26.58
N GLY A 22 25.61 16.63 -26.59
CA GLY A 22 25.00 17.23 -25.40
C GLY A 22 24.00 16.27 -24.73
N PRO A 23 23.63 16.51 -23.47
CA PRO A 23 22.84 15.56 -22.68
C PRO A 23 21.38 15.47 -23.16
N ALA A 24 20.81 14.27 -23.11
CA ALA A 24 19.37 14.06 -23.25
C ALA A 24 18.65 14.64 -22.03
N GLY A 25 18.23 15.90 -22.13
CA GLY A 25 17.43 16.59 -21.13
C GLY A 25 15.93 16.38 -21.35
N ALA A 26 15.24 16.01 -20.27
CA ALA A 26 13.83 16.25 -19.95
C ALA A 26 12.85 16.61 -21.10
N ALA A 27 12.16 15.59 -21.59
CA ALA A 27 10.77 15.60 -22.06
C ALA A 27 10.27 14.13 -21.96
N ASP A 28 9.09 13.77 -21.48
CA ASP A 28 7.90 14.60 -21.20
C ASP A 28 7.53 14.61 -19.71
N ALA A 29 7.51 15.80 -19.11
CA ALA A 29 6.84 16.10 -17.85
C ALA A 29 5.76 17.17 -18.13
N ALA A 30 4.79 16.81 -18.97
CA ALA A 30 3.83 17.75 -19.54
C ALA A 30 2.46 17.12 -19.83
N ASP A 31 1.86 16.44 -18.84
CA ASP A 31 0.40 16.18 -18.84
C ASP A 31 -0.21 16.10 -17.42
N ALA A 32 0.42 16.77 -16.45
CA ALA A 32 -0.02 16.85 -15.05
C ALA A 32 -0.58 18.24 -14.68
N ALA A 33 -1.29 18.89 -15.61
CA ALA A 33 -1.86 20.22 -15.41
C ALA A 33 -3.22 20.36 -16.11
N GLY A 34 -4.31 20.38 -15.33
CA GLY A 34 -5.60 20.88 -15.82
C GLY A 34 -6.77 19.89 -15.87
N ALA A 35 -6.69 18.70 -15.26
CA ALA A 35 -7.90 17.95 -14.95
C ALA A 35 -8.76 18.77 -13.98
N ALA A 36 -10.01 19.08 -14.36
CA ALA A 36 -10.97 19.68 -13.44
C ALA A 36 -11.19 18.72 -12.25
N PRO A 37 -11.31 19.22 -11.00
CA PRO A 37 -11.49 18.35 -9.85
C PRO A 37 -12.74 17.46 -10.05
N ARG A 38 -12.55 16.14 -9.96
CA ARG A 38 -13.63 15.17 -10.12
C ARG A 38 -14.71 15.46 -9.08
N THR A 39 -15.93 15.76 -9.54
CA THR A 39 -17.05 16.10 -8.65
C THR A 39 -17.61 14.88 -7.92
N ARG A 40 -17.33 13.68 -8.44
CA ARG A 40 -17.63 12.38 -7.84
C ARG A 40 -16.41 11.48 -7.94
N VAL A 41 -16.25 10.59 -6.97
CA VAL A 41 -15.24 9.52 -6.93
C VAL A 41 -15.91 8.17 -6.82
N GLU A 42 -15.26 7.14 -7.33
CA GLU A 42 -15.71 5.76 -7.12
C GLU A 42 -15.29 5.28 -5.72
N VAL A 43 -16.19 4.59 -5.04
CA VAL A 43 -15.93 3.94 -3.75
C VAL A 43 -16.43 2.51 -3.75
N GLU A 44 -15.72 1.66 -3.02
CA GLU A 44 -16.23 0.39 -2.53
C GLU A 44 -17.33 0.64 -1.48
N ILE A 45 -18.41 -0.11 -1.62
CA ILE A 45 -19.52 -0.22 -0.68
C ILE A 45 -19.35 -1.55 0.06
N PRO A 46 -19.08 -1.55 1.38
CA PRO A 46 -18.70 -2.76 2.09
C PRO A 46 -19.83 -3.77 2.13
N GLY A 47 -19.51 -5.06 2.31
CA GLY A 47 -20.52 -6.12 2.49
C GLY A 47 -21.60 -5.79 3.54
N PRO A 48 -22.85 -6.30 3.43
CA PRO A 48 -23.82 -6.20 4.52
C PRO A 48 -23.30 -6.91 5.78
N GLU A 49 -23.78 -6.51 6.96
CA GLU A 49 -23.20 -6.94 8.24
C GLU A 49 -23.21 -8.48 8.43
N HIS A 50 -24.13 -9.17 7.78
CA HIS A 50 -24.32 -10.63 7.84
C HIS A 50 -23.97 -11.36 6.54
N GLY A 51 -23.44 -10.66 5.52
CA GLY A 51 -22.83 -11.26 4.32
C GLY A 51 -23.74 -12.02 3.36
N ALA A 52 -25.07 -11.97 3.53
CA ALA A 52 -26.02 -12.75 2.73
C ALA A 52 -26.77 -11.94 1.64
N ASP A 53 -26.77 -10.60 1.75
CA ASP A 53 -27.59 -9.72 0.91
C ASP A 53 -26.77 -9.04 -0.20
N ALA A 54 -27.43 -8.68 -1.30
CA ALA A 54 -26.84 -7.88 -2.37
C ALA A 54 -26.75 -6.39 -1.99
N GLY A 55 -25.97 -5.62 -2.76
CA GLY A 55 -25.83 -4.16 -2.61
C GLY A 55 -24.47 -3.69 -2.12
N SER A 56 -23.43 -4.52 -2.24
CA SER A 56 -22.01 -4.18 -2.09
C SER A 56 -21.32 -4.19 -3.47
N GLY A 57 -20.14 -3.59 -3.59
CA GLY A 57 -19.46 -3.33 -4.86
C GLY A 57 -19.19 -1.84 -5.06
N HIS A 58 -19.20 -1.32 -6.29
CA HIS A 58 -18.85 0.09 -6.51
C HIS A 58 -20.04 1.03 -6.73
N THR A 59 -19.89 2.27 -6.26
CA THR A 59 -20.74 3.41 -6.68
C THR A 59 -19.93 4.70 -6.75
N LEU A 60 -20.42 5.68 -7.52
CA LEU A 60 -19.88 7.03 -7.52
C LEU A 60 -20.49 7.82 -6.37
N VAL A 61 -19.70 8.48 -5.52
CA VAL A 61 -20.17 9.38 -4.44
C VAL A 61 -19.62 10.80 -4.65
N PRO A 62 -20.25 11.86 -4.11
CA PRO A 62 -19.67 13.20 -4.13
C PRO A 62 -18.28 13.23 -3.46
N ALA A 63 -17.29 13.85 -4.11
CA ALA A 63 -15.94 14.00 -3.55
C ALA A 63 -15.90 14.99 -2.36
N VAL A 64 -16.84 15.94 -2.35
CA VAL A 64 -17.06 16.92 -1.27
C VAL A 64 -18.26 16.49 -0.45
N GLY A 65 -18.13 16.50 0.88
CA GLY A 65 -19.15 16.03 1.80
C GLY A 65 -20.38 16.94 1.86
N ARG A 66 -21.50 16.40 2.35
CA ARG A 66 -22.77 17.12 2.48
C ARG A 66 -22.72 18.24 3.53
N ALA A 67 -21.85 18.11 4.54
CA ALA A 67 -21.77 19.03 5.69
C ALA A 67 -20.87 20.26 5.42
N LYS A 68 -21.47 21.44 5.48
CA LYS A 68 -20.73 22.72 5.62
C LYS A 68 -20.61 23.05 7.09
N SER A 69 -19.39 23.29 7.56
CA SER A 69 -19.18 23.68 8.96
C SER A 69 -19.73 25.09 9.23
N THR A 70 -20.45 25.25 10.33
CA THR A 70 -21.26 26.45 10.62
C THR A 70 -20.77 27.26 11.81
N ALA A 71 -20.15 26.62 12.80
CA ALA A 71 -19.62 27.27 13.99
C ALA A 71 -18.08 27.36 13.99
N ARG A 72 -17.52 28.23 14.85
CA ARG A 72 -16.07 28.24 15.15
C ARG A 72 -15.78 27.26 16.29
N LEU A 73 -14.64 26.57 16.23
CA LEU A 73 -14.12 25.81 17.37
C LEU A 73 -13.82 26.73 18.57
N SER A 74 -13.88 26.17 19.78
CA SER A 74 -13.38 26.84 20.99
C SER A 74 -11.87 27.04 20.90
N GLU A 75 -11.29 27.86 21.79
CA GLU A 75 -9.85 28.10 21.79
C GLU A 75 -9.05 26.82 22.09
N ALA A 76 -9.49 26.02 23.07
CA ALA A 76 -8.90 24.72 23.39
C ALA A 76 -9.02 23.73 22.23
N ALA A 77 -10.22 23.59 21.64
CA ALA A 77 -10.46 22.73 20.48
C ALA A 77 -9.58 23.12 19.29
N ARG A 78 -9.41 24.42 19.01
CA ARG A 78 -8.52 24.93 17.95
C ARG A 78 -7.03 24.73 18.26
N ALA A 79 -6.64 24.64 19.54
CA ALA A 79 -5.26 24.38 19.94
C ALA A 79 -4.90 22.88 19.83
N ALA A 80 -5.88 21.99 19.99
CA ALA A 80 -5.74 20.56 19.78
C ALA A 80 -5.91 20.16 18.29
N ASP A 81 -6.69 20.91 17.51
CA ASP A 81 -6.98 20.56 16.11
C ASP A 81 -5.73 20.46 15.23
N GLY A 82 -5.58 19.31 14.59
CA GLY A 82 -4.45 18.99 13.74
C GLY A 82 -3.20 18.52 14.49
N ALA A 83 -3.27 18.28 15.80
CA ALA A 83 -2.18 17.64 16.52
C ALA A 83 -1.85 16.28 15.89
N VAL A 84 -0.56 16.02 15.66
CA VAL A 84 -0.07 14.78 15.06
C VAL A 84 0.74 14.02 16.08
N THR A 85 0.35 12.77 16.36
CA THR A 85 1.05 11.89 17.30
C THR A 85 1.50 10.63 16.59
N ARG A 86 2.78 10.24 16.76
CA ARG A 86 3.25 8.93 16.33
C ARG A 86 2.74 7.87 17.30
N MET A 87 1.82 7.03 16.84
CA MET A 87 1.22 5.97 17.64
C MET A 87 2.11 4.72 17.69
N THR A 88 2.68 4.30 16.56
CA THR A 88 3.62 3.17 16.49
C THR A 88 4.71 3.39 15.43
N GLY A 89 5.79 2.61 15.51
CA GLY A 89 6.97 2.70 14.64
C GLY A 89 8.03 3.69 15.13
N ASP A 90 9.27 3.50 14.68
CA ASP A 90 10.42 4.35 15.01
C ASP A 90 11.28 4.74 13.79
N GLY A 91 10.95 4.24 12.59
CA GLY A 91 11.76 4.43 11.38
C GLY A 91 11.60 5.81 10.73
N PRO A 92 12.52 6.20 9.83
CA PRO A 92 12.30 7.32 8.91
C PRO A 92 11.11 7.05 7.98
N THR A 93 10.36 8.09 7.63
CA THR A 93 9.21 7.98 6.72
C THR A 93 9.62 7.45 5.34
N ALA A 94 10.75 7.93 4.79
CA ALA A 94 11.29 7.47 3.51
C ALA A 94 11.71 5.99 3.42
N ASP A 95 11.62 5.22 4.52
CA ASP A 95 11.95 3.79 4.60
C ASP A 95 10.84 2.94 5.25
N ARG A 96 9.66 3.50 5.54
CA ARG A 96 8.54 2.82 6.21
C ARG A 96 7.24 3.12 5.47
N LEU A 97 6.25 2.26 5.64
CA LEU A 97 4.90 2.55 5.21
C LEU A 97 4.24 3.41 6.31
N ASP A 98 3.94 4.67 6.00
CA ASP A 98 3.32 5.62 6.92
C ASP A 98 1.77 5.55 6.80
N VAL A 99 1.12 4.99 7.81
CA VAL A 99 -0.35 4.99 7.92
C VAL A 99 -0.81 6.21 8.70
N VAL A 100 -1.79 6.96 8.18
CA VAL A 100 -2.41 8.09 8.87
C VAL A 100 -3.82 7.74 9.29
N VAL A 101 -4.07 7.73 10.60
CA VAL A 101 -5.39 7.51 11.21
C VAL A 101 -5.98 8.85 11.63
N ILE A 102 -7.22 9.14 11.24
CA ILE A 102 -7.90 10.40 11.53
C ILE A 102 -9.28 10.11 12.13
N GLY A 103 -9.61 10.72 13.26
CA GLY A 103 -10.92 10.56 13.91
C GLY A 103 -11.91 11.60 13.43
N ASP A 104 -13.16 11.21 13.16
CA ASP A 104 -14.27 12.14 12.94
C ASP A 104 -15.43 11.90 13.91
N GLY A 105 -16.13 12.97 14.27
CA GLY A 105 -17.17 12.94 15.31
C GLY A 105 -16.62 12.84 16.73
N TYR A 106 -15.34 13.14 16.96
CA TYR A 106 -14.75 13.28 18.30
C TYR A 106 -14.58 14.76 18.64
N THR A 107 -15.17 15.19 19.74
CA THR A 107 -14.92 16.51 20.34
C THR A 107 -13.55 16.55 21.03
N GLU A 108 -13.08 17.75 21.40
CA GLU A 108 -11.80 17.93 22.11
C GLU A 108 -11.71 17.08 23.40
N ALA A 109 -12.81 16.98 24.16
CA ALA A 109 -12.90 16.12 25.34
C ALA A 109 -12.88 14.61 25.04
N GLU A 110 -13.11 14.21 23.79
CA GLU A 110 -13.13 12.81 23.34
C GLU A 110 -11.84 12.39 22.61
N LEU A 111 -10.84 13.27 22.46
CA LEU A 111 -9.59 12.90 21.78
C LEU A 111 -8.87 11.72 22.46
N GLY A 112 -8.97 11.60 23.79
CA GLY A 112 -8.48 10.42 24.51
C GLY A 112 -9.14 9.12 24.01
N LYS A 113 -10.45 9.14 23.75
CA LYS A 113 -11.21 8.02 23.17
C LYS A 113 -10.76 7.76 21.73
N PHE A 114 -10.59 8.78 20.89
CA PHE A 114 -10.06 8.61 19.54
C PHE A 114 -8.70 7.89 19.53
N HIS A 115 -7.78 8.31 20.39
CA HIS A 115 -6.46 7.68 20.49
C HIS A 115 -6.52 6.22 20.98
N ASP A 116 -7.48 5.86 21.84
CA ASP A 116 -7.75 4.46 22.23
C ASP A 116 -8.36 3.65 21.07
N ASP A 117 -9.38 4.19 20.40
CA ASP A 117 -10.03 3.57 19.25
C ASP A 117 -9.04 3.32 18.09
N ALA A 118 -8.14 4.28 17.82
CA ALA A 118 -7.07 4.14 16.84
C ALA A 118 -6.08 3.02 17.20
N ARG A 119 -5.68 2.92 18.48
CA ARG A 119 -4.84 1.82 18.99
C ARG A 119 -5.53 0.47 18.84
N GLN A 120 -6.80 0.38 19.23
CA GLN A 120 -7.57 -0.86 19.12
C GLN A 120 -7.71 -1.27 17.64
N LYS A 121 -8.10 -0.34 16.76
CA LYS A 121 -8.28 -0.64 15.34
C LYS A 121 -6.98 -1.09 14.67
N TRP A 122 -5.85 -0.46 15.01
CA TRP A 122 -4.55 -0.90 14.50
C TRP A 122 -4.11 -2.27 15.07
N ALA A 123 -4.50 -2.60 16.31
CA ALA A 123 -4.29 -3.94 16.87
C ALA A 123 -5.15 -5.01 16.15
N GLU A 124 -6.38 -4.66 15.73
CA GLU A 124 -7.22 -5.54 14.89
C GLU A 124 -6.57 -5.77 13.51
N VAL A 125 -6.07 -4.71 12.85
CA VAL A 125 -5.34 -4.80 11.57
C VAL A 125 -4.08 -5.67 11.70
N THR A 126 -3.25 -5.41 12.70
CA THR A 126 -1.97 -6.12 12.92
C THR A 126 -2.10 -7.49 13.58
N ALA A 127 -3.33 -8.00 13.75
CA ALA A 127 -3.62 -9.39 14.08
C ALA A 127 -3.87 -10.28 12.84
N VAL A 128 -4.05 -9.69 11.65
CA VAL A 128 -4.27 -10.43 10.39
C VAL A 128 -2.95 -10.55 9.61
N GLU A 129 -2.64 -11.74 9.09
CA GLU A 129 -1.48 -11.90 8.17
C GLU A 129 -1.81 -11.31 6.79
N PRO A 130 -0.86 -10.62 6.11
CA PRO A 130 0.56 -10.49 6.46
C PRO A 130 0.91 -9.35 7.44
N TYR A 131 -0.02 -8.52 7.90
CA TYR A 131 0.31 -7.43 8.86
C TYR A 131 0.98 -7.96 10.13
N THR A 132 0.51 -9.09 10.68
CA THR A 132 1.11 -9.72 11.88
C THR A 132 2.61 -9.99 11.72
N THR A 133 3.03 -10.54 10.58
CA THR A 133 4.46 -10.81 10.27
C THR A 133 5.24 -9.54 9.94
N TYR A 134 4.61 -8.57 9.27
CA TYR A 134 5.30 -7.41 8.68
C TYR A 134 5.13 -6.08 9.43
N ARG A 135 4.45 -6.05 10.59
CA ARG A 135 4.14 -4.83 11.38
C ARG A 135 5.31 -3.88 11.67
N ASN A 136 6.57 -4.35 11.64
CA ASN A 136 7.75 -3.51 11.81
C ASN A 136 8.18 -2.73 10.55
N LEU A 137 7.48 -2.90 9.42
CA LEU A 137 7.60 -2.06 8.22
C LEU A 137 6.83 -0.74 8.33
N PHE A 138 5.96 -0.60 9.34
CA PHE A 138 5.00 0.49 9.44
C PHE A 138 5.43 1.55 10.45
N ASN A 139 5.13 2.81 10.12
CA ASN A 139 4.84 3.84 11.11
C ASN A 139 3.33 4.05 11.12
N VAL A 140 2.77 4.43 12.26
CA VAL A 140 1.37 4.86 12.33
C VAL A 140 1.27 6.19 13.06
N TRP A 141 0.56 7.13 12.44
CA TRP A 141 0.31 8.46 12.95
C TRP A 141 -1.19 8.62 13.22
N THR A 142 -1.53 9.29 14.33
CA THR A 142 -2.86 9.83 14.55
C THR A 142 -2.87 11.32 14.26
N VAL A 143 -3.93 11.82 13.64
CA VAL A 143 -4.19 13.25 13.45
C VAL A 143 -5.53 13.60 14.09
N ASP A 144 -5.50 14.54 15.04
CA ASP A 144 -6.66 14.95 15.81
C ASP A 144 -7.52 15.93 14.99
N ALA A 145 -8.61 15.44 14.37
CA ALA A 145 -9.56 16.30 13.66
C ALA A 145 -10.76 16.62 14.57
N VAL A 146 -10.73 17.81 15.18
CA VAL A 146 -11.61 18.14 16.30
C VAL A 146 -13.00 18.52 15.80
N SER A 147 -13.98 17.67 16.08
CA SER A 147 -15.38 17.88 15.75
C SER A 147 -16.09 18.79 16.76
N ARG A 148 -17.17 19.46 16.35
CA ARG A 148 -17.98 20.30 17.25
C ARG A 148 -19.02 19.49 18.01
N GLU A 149 -19.45 18.40 17.40
CA GLU A 149 -20.40 17.44 17.97
C GLU A 149 -19.77 16.06 18.06
N SER A 150 -20.24 15.29 19.04
CA SER A 150 -19.95 13.86 19.17
C SER A 150 -20.88 13.06 18.25
N GLY A 151 -20.34 12.00 17.63
CA GLY A 151 -21.05 11.19 16.64
C GLY A 151 -20.93 11.74 15.21
N VAL A 152 -21.55 11.04 14.25
CA VAL A 152 -21.54 11.38 12.82
C VAL A 152 -22.97 11.50 12.28
N SER A 153 -23.14 12.06 11.08
CA SER A 153 -24.49 12.21 10.49
C SER A 153 -25.04 10.85 10.04
N GLY A 154 -26.36 10.66 10.11
CA GLY A 154 -27.04 9.40 9.74
C GLY A 154 -27.10 8.31 10.84
N ASP A 155 -26.64 8.63 12.05
CA ASP A 155 -26.63 7.75 13.23
C ASP A 155 -27.23 8.49 14.45
N PRO A 156 -28.35 8.02 15.05
CA PRO A 156 -29.00 6.72 14.86
C PRO A 156 -29.80 6.57 13.55
N ASP A 157 -30.29 7.67 12.97
CA ASP A 157 -31.24 7.65 11.86
C ASP A 157 -30.82 8.60 10.70
N PRO A 158 -31.37 8.42 9.48
CA PRO A 158 -30.98 9.20 8.30
C PRO A 158 -31.19 10.72 8.41
N ALA A 159 -32.05 11.19 9.33
CA ALA A 159 -32.33 12.61 9.53
C ALA A 159 -31.37 13.28 10.51
N THR A 160 -30.51 12.50 11.20
CA THR A 160 -29.52 13.04 12.13
C THR A 160 -28.38 13.73 11.38
N VAL A 161 -28.12 15.00 11.71
CA VAL A 161 -27.05 15.83 11.12
C VAL A 161 -26.10 16.29 12.23
N ARG A 162 -24.78 16.25 11.96
CA ARG A 162 -23.69 16.63 12.88
C ARG A 162 -22.65 17.53 12.21
N ASP A 163 -22.21 18.60 12.89
CA ASP A 163 -21.07 19.46 12.44
C ASP A 163 -19.72 18.83 12.87
N THR A 164 -19.29 17.81 12.12
CA THR A 164 -18.03 17.08 12.36
C THR A 164 -16.87 17.63 11.52
N ALA A 165 -15.63 17.28 11.91
CA ALA A 165 -14.41 17.83 11.32
C ALA A 165 -14.18 17.38 9.87
N LEU A 166 -14.48 16.14 9.55
CA LEU A 166 -14.40 15.54 8.20
C LEU A 166 -15.76 15.47 7.50
N GLY A 167 -16.86 15.73 8.22
CA GLY A 167 -18.22 15.68 7.67
C GLY A 167 -18.71 14.28 7.32
N SER A 168 -18.27 13.25 8.06
CA SER A 168 -18.62 11.86 7.81
C SER A 168 -20.12 11.61 7.96
N TYR A 169 -20.69 10.76 7.10
CA TYR A 169 -22.12 10.45 7.12
C TYR A 169 -22.44 9.05 6.58
N PHE A 170 -23.38 8.38 7.26
CA PHE A 170 -24.07 7.17 6.79
C PHE A 170 -25.16 7.53 5.75
N TRP A 171 -25.79 6.52 5.14
CA TRP A 171 -26.83 6.70 4.11
C TRP A 171 -26.33 7.48 2.87
N CYS A 172 -25.06 7.29 2.54
CA CYS A 172 -24.50 7.80 1.30
C CYS A 172 -25.10 7.04 0.12
N GLU A 173 -25.55 7.78 -0.90
CA GLU A 173 -26.36 7.26 -2.03
C GLU A 173 -27.48 6.29 -1.60
N ASP A 174 -28.16 6.62 -0.50
CA ASP A 174 -29.26 5.89 0.13
C ASP A 174 -28.91 4.48 0.64
N ILE A 175 -27.62 4.15 0.75
CA ILE A 175 -27.10 2.90 1.31
C ILE A 175 -26.72 3.12 2.79
N GLU A 176 -27.49 2.53 3.71
CA GLU A 176 -27.35 2.74 5.16
C GLU A 176 -25.91 2.69 5.68
N ARG A 177 -25.18 1.63 5.32
CA ARG A 177 -23.84 1.32 5.82
C ARG A 177 -22.70 2.02 5.06
N LEU A 178 -23.00 2.75 3.98
CA LEU A 178 -21.98 3.46 3.21
C LEU A 178 -21.60 4.74 3.96
N LEU A 179 -20.42 4.72 4.57
CA LEU A 179 -19.88 5.78 5.40
C LEU A 179 -18.98 6.70 4.57
N CYS A 180 -19.59 7.74 4.00
CA CYS A 180 -18.89 8.70 3.14
C CYS A 180 -18.24 9.84 3.95
N ILE A 181 -17.18 10.41 3.38
CA ILE A 181 -16.39 11.53 3.94
C ILE A 181 -16.27 12.70 2.96
N ASP A 182 -15.68 13.81 3.40
CA ASP A 182 -15.29 14.94 2.56
C ASP A 182 -13.79 14.85 2.22
N GLN A 183 -13.43 14.43 1.01
CA GLN A 183 -12.03 14.14 0.66
C GLN A 183 -11.11 15.37 0.79
N PRO A 184 -11.49 16.59 0.33
CA PRO A 184 -10.70 17.80 0.58
C PRO A 184 -10.45 18.10 2.06
N LYS A 185 -11.40 17.77 2.97
CA LYS A 185 -11.14 17.89 4.41
C LYS A 185 -10.17 16.82 4.88
N VAL A 186 -10.32 15.57 4.46
CA VAL A 186 -9.37 14.48 4.78
C VAL A 186 -7.96 14.87 4.35
N ASP A 187 -7.76 15.27 3.09
CA ASP A 187 -6.47 15.75 2.56
C ASP A 187 -5.88 16.89 3.42
N ALA A 188 -6.70 17.84 3.87
CA ALA A 188 -6.25 18.95 4.71
C ALA A 188 -5.76 18.53 6.12
N TYR A 189 -6.19 17.37 6.63
CA TYR A 189 -5.63 16.77 7.85
C TYR A 189 -4.46 15.82 7.55
N VAL A 190 -4.52 15.03 6.47
CA VAL A 190 -3.40 14.18 6.03
C VAL A 190 -2.14 15.02 5.79
N ALA A 191 -2.28 16.20 5.16
CA ALA A 191 -1.18 17.13 4.92
C ALA A 191 -0.52 17.70 6.20
N LYS A 192 -1.08 17.47 7.40
CA LYS A 192 -0.45 17.80 8.68
C LYS A 192 0.54 16.71 9.13
N ALA A 193 0.35 15.47 8.70
CA ALA A 193 1.24 14.34 8.99
C ALA A 193 2.57 14.45 8.20
N PRO A 194 3.68 13.86 8.68
CA PRO A 194 4.98 13.97 8.02
C PRO A 194 5.11 13.14 6.74
N ALA A 195 4.26 12.12 6.56
CA ALA A 195 4.08 11.31 5.36
C ALA A 195 2.77 10.52 5.48
N ALA A 196 2.26 10.04 4.35
CA ALA A 196 1.10 9.15 4.28
C ALA A 196 1.17 8.29 3.00
N ASP A 197 1.11 6.97 3.17
CA ASP A 197 0.95 6.01 2.07
C ASP A 197 -0.46 5.38 2.09
N LEU A 198 -1.11 5.36 3.26
CA LEU A 198 -2.48 4.85 3.46
C LEU A 198 -3.21 5.71 4.52
N VAL A 199 -4.50 5.98 4.30
CA VAL A 199 -5.33 6.75 5.23
C VAL A 199 -6.47 5.89 5.79
N LEU A 200 -6.71 5.98 7.10
CA LEU A 200 -7.81 5.35 7.80
C LEU A 200 -8.63 6.40 8.55
N VAL A 201 -9.89 6.61 8.16
CA VAL A 201 -10.82 7.50 8.85
C VAL A 201 -11.71 6.70 9.80
N LEU A 202 -11.67 7.04 11.09
CA LEU A 202 -12.47 6.41 12.13
C LEU A 202 -13.63 7.31 12.54
N ALA A 203 -14.86 6.92 12.24
CA ALA A 203 -16.05 7.60 12.72
C ALA A 203 -16.34 7.23 14.19
N ASN A 204 -16.66 8.20 15.03
CA ASN A 204 -17.12 8.02 16.40
C ASN A 204 -18.55 7.44 16.43
N SER A 205 -18.71 6.19 16.03
CA SER A 205 -19.99 5.48 15.95
C SER A 205 -19.82 4.00 16.26
N ALA A 206 -20.89 3.38 16.76
CA ALA A 206 -21.03 1.93 16.92
C ALA A 206 -21.91 1.30 15.82
N LYS A 207 -22.52 2.09 14.93
CA LYS A 207 -23.30 1.62 13.80
C LYS A 207 -22.38 0.96 12.77
N TYR A 208 -22.79 -0.16 12.18
CA TYR A 208 -21.99 -0.80 11.13
C TYR A 208 -21.90 0.07 9.87
N GLY A 209 -20.68 0.26 9.38
CA GLY A 209 -20.41 0.81 8.07
C GLY A 209 -18.95 1.14 7.81
N GLY A 210 -18.69 1.58 6.59
CA GLY A 210 -17.37 1.89 6.03
C GLY A 210 -17.49 2.25 4.55
N ALA A 211 -16.33 2.44 3.90
CA ALA A 211 -16.18 2.65 2.46
C ALA A 211 -14.69 2.57 2.07
N GLY A 212 -14.40 2.07 0.88
CA GLY A 212 -13.07 2.09 0.28
C GLY A 212 -12.94 3.15 -0.82
N TYR A 213 -12.18 4.21 -0.56
CA TYR A 213 -11.74 5.17 -1.58
C TYR A 213 -10.40 4.69 -2.14
N ASN A 214 -10.47 3.72 -3.07
CA ASN A 214 -9.31 2.94 -3.50
C ASN A 214 -8.54 3.56 -4.69
N GLU A 215 -8.93 4.76 -5.14
CA GLU A 215 -8.11 5.60 -6.02
C GLU A 215 -7.04 6.35 -5.22
N PRO A 216 -5.77 6.42 -5.69
CA PRO A 216 -4.75 7.23 -5.05
C PRO A 216 -5.10 8.72 -5.01
N SER A 217 -4.72 9.40 -3.93
CA SER A 217 -4.96 10.84 -3.78
C SER A 217 -4.28 11.64 -4.89
N ALA A 218 -5.09 12.36 -5.66
CA ALA A 218 -4.62 13.24 -6.74
C ALA A 218 -3.78 14.44 -6.25
N THR A 219 -3.79 14.72 -4.94
CA THR A 219 -3.12 15.87 -4.31
C THR A 219 -1.90 15.46 -3.48
N LEU A 220 -1.98 14.32 -2.77
CA LEU A 220 -1.00 13.89 -1.79
C LEU A 220 -0.35 12.52 -2.09
N GLY A 221 -0.88 11.76 -3.06
CA GLY A 221 -0.26 10.53 -3.56
C GLY A 221 -0.39 9.27 -2.70
N TYR A 222 -1.05 9.32 -1.54
CA TYR A 222 -1.37 8.13 -0.75
C TYR A 222 -2.33 7.20 -1.51
N GLU A 223 -2.25 5.88 -1.26
CA GLU A 223 -2.86 4.84 -2.10
C GLU A 223 -4.38 4.73 -2.02
N GLY A 224 -5.00 5.21 -0.93
CA GLY A 224 -6.44 5.25 -0.73
C GLY A 224 -6.87 5.67 0.69
N ILE A 225 -8.18 5.84 0.88
CA ILE A 225 -8.82 6.09 2.18
C ILE A 225 -9.73 4.91 2.51
N SER A 226 -9.52 4.25 3.65
CA SER A 226 -10.52 3.39 4.25
C SER A 226 -11.33 4.17 5.29
N THR A 227 -12.66 4.05 5.30
CA THR A 227 -13.50 4.57 6.39
C THR A 227 -14.07 3.42 7.21
N ALA A 228 -14.17 3.60 8.53
CA ALA A 228 -14.73 2.59 9.43
C ALA A 228 -15.35 3.22 10.68
N SER A 229 -16.45 2.65 11.15
CA SER A 229 -16.97 2.93 12.49
C SER A 229 -16.03 2.38 13.57
N ALA A 230 -15.53 3.25 14.43
CA ALA A 230 -14.56 2.89 15.48
C ALA A 230 -15.12 1.82 16.44
N GLY A 231 -16.35 2.03 16.93
CA GLY A 231 -17.01 1.19 17.92
C GLY A 231 -17.62 -0.10 17.37
N HIS A 232 -17.42 -0.43 16.08
CA HIS A 232 -17.97 -1.63 15.47
C HIS A 232 -16.89 -2.61 14.98
N ALA A 233 -16.88 -3.82 15.54
CA ALA A 233 -15.84 -4.82 15.27
C ALA A 233 -15.77 -5.22 13.78
N LYS A 234 -16.92 -5.41 13.12
CA LYS A 234 -16.95 -5.78 11.69
C LYS A 234 -16.50 -4.63 10.77
N SER A 235 -16.65 -3.37 11.20
CA SER A 235 -16.07 -2.23 10.46
C SER A 235 -14.54 -2.25 10.51
N GLY A 236 -13.93 -2.90 11.51
CA GLY A 236 -12.49 -3.20 11.48
C GLY A 236 -12.10 -4.23 10.43
N GLN A 237 -12.95 -5.23 10.17
CA GLN A 237 -12.71 -6.18 9.08
C GLN A 237 -12.89 -5.54 7.69
N VAL A 238 -13.88 -4.65 7.54
CA VAL A 238 -14.01 -3.77 6.36
C VAL A 238 -12.73 -2.95 6.17
N ALA A 239 -12.21 -2.31 7.23
CA ALA A 239 -10.99 -1.52 7.10
C ALA A 239 -9.80 -2.33 6.54
N ILE A 240 -9.62 -3.57 6.99
CA ILE A 240 -8.55 -4.46 6.48
C ILE A 240 -8.84 -4.90 5.03
N HIS A 241 -10.11 -5.15 4.68
CA HIS A 241 -10.51 -5.44 3.30
C HIS A 241 -10.15 -4.29 2.35
N GLU A 242 -10.44 -3.02 2.71
CA GLU A 242 -10.06 -1.86 1.89
C GLU A 242 -8.54 -1.71 1.70
N THR A 243 -7.76 -2.08 2.71
CA THR A 243 -6.30 -2.12 2.54
C THR A 243 -5.84 -3.16 1.51
N GLY A 244 -6.63 -4.20 1.26
CA GLY A 244 -6.45 -5.17 0.19
C GLY A 244 -6.47 -4.54 -1.19
N HIS A 245 -7.43 -3.66 -1.45
CA HIS A 245 -7.47 -2.85 -2.67
C HIS A 245 -6.34 -1.81 -2.68
N SER A 246 -6.24 -0.99 -1.63
CA SER A 246 -5.30 0.13 -1.59
C SER A 246 -3.83 -0.30 -1.67
N LEU A 247 -3.38 -1.27 -0.86
CA LEU A 247 -1.99 -1.74 -0.84
C LEU A 247 -1.77 -2.97 -1.73
N GLY A 248 -2.65 -3.96 -1.66
CA GLY A 248 -2.50 -5.21 -2.42
C GLY A 248 -2.81 -5.07 -3.91
N LYS A 249 -3.59 -4.05 -4.32
CA LYS A 249 -4.20 -3.95 -5.66
C LYS A 249 -4.97 -5.24 -6.01
N LEU A 250 -5.75 -5.70 -5.03
CA LEU A 250 -6.65 -6.84 -5.14
C LEU A 250 -8.00 -6.41 -5.68
N ALA A 251 -8.67 -7.31 -6.40
CA ALA A 251 -10.09 -7.20 -6.73
C ALA A 251 -10.95 -7.88 -5.66
N ASP A 252 -12.24 -7.57 -5.67
CA ASP A 252 -13.24 -8.33 -4.93
C ASP A 252 -13.40 -9.76 -5.43
N GLU A 253 -13.66 -10.68 -4.51
CA GLU A 253 -13.88 -12.09 -4.79
C GLU A 253 -15.34 -12.52 -4.53
N TYR A 254 -16.20 -11.59 -4.11
CA TYR A 254 -17.65 -11.81 -4.00
C TYR A 254 -18.38 -11.58 -5.34
N PHE A 255 -19.59 -12.12 -5.45
CA PHE A 255 -20.43 -12.09 -6.65
C PHE A 255 -21.91 -12.19 -6.29
N TYR A 256 -22.80 -11.64 -7.12
CA TYR A 256 -24.23 -11.53 -6.81
C TYR A 256 -25.14 -12.09 -7.90
N PRO A 257 -25.66 -13.33 -7.75
CA PRO A 257 -26.66 -13.88 -8.65
C PRO A 257 -27.95 -13.07 -8.68
N GLY A 258 -28.53 -12.86 -9.87
CA GLY A 258 -29.76 -12.11 -10.08
C GLY A 258 -29.60 -10.60 -10.17
N VAL A 259 -28.38 -10.06 -10.06
CA VAL A 259 -28.13 -8.63 -10.30
C VAL A 259 -27.89 -8.40 -11.80
N PRO A 260 -28.66 -7.51 -12.45
CA PRO A 260 -28.44 -7.15 -13.86
C PRO A 260 -27.00 -6.75 -14.13
N ASP A 261 -26.54 -7.04 -15.35
CA ASP A 261 -25.18 -6.80 -15.84
C ASP A 261 -24.04 -7.55 -15.13
N TYR A 262 -24.28 -8.25 -14.01
CA TYR A 262 -23.27 -9.04 -13.27
C TYR A 262 -23.38 -10.58 -13.42
N GLU A 263 -24.27 -11.09 -14.27
CA GLU A 263 -24.39 -12.54 -14.50
C GLU A 263 -23.14 -13.17 -15.14
N LYS A 264 -22.45 -12.45 -16.04
CA LYS A 264 -21.27 -12.97 -16.73
C LYS A 264 -20.28 -11.89 -17.14
N TYR A 265 -19.03 -12.05 -16.72
CA TYR A 265 -17.92 -11.27 -17.25
C TYR A 265 -17.56 -11.69 -18.67
N THR A 266 -17.38 -10.71 -19.55
CA THR A 266 -16.97 -10.92 -20.96
C THR A 266 -15.82 -10.00 -21.40
N GLY A 267 -15.20 -9.30 -20.44
CA GLY A 267 -14.09 -8.38 -20.67
C GLY A 267 -12.72 -9.07 -20.84
N PRO A 268 -11.63 -8.28 -20.94
CA PRO A 268 -10.27 -8.80 -21.01
C PRO A 268 -9.82 -9.43 -19.68
N GLU A 269 -8.69 -10.12 -19.68
CA GLU A 269 -8.04 -10.61 -18.45
C GLU A 269 -7.80 -9.43 -17.48
N PRO A 270 -8.31 -9.47 -16.24
CA PRO A 270 -8.08 -8.42 -15.24
C PRO A 270 -6.60 -8.22 -14.94
N ALA A 271 -6.23 -7.06 -14.39
CA ALA A 271 -4.85 -6.84 -13.92
C ALA A 271 -4.59 -7.56 -12.58
N ASP A 272 -5.59 -7.57 -11.71
CA ASP A 272 -5.56 -7.92 -10.29
C ASP A 272 -5.01 -9.32 -10.04
N SER A 273 -4.17 -9.48 -9.01
CA SER A 273 -3.46 -10.74 -8.76
C SER A 273 -4.37 -11.91 -8.35
N ASN A 274 -5.59 -11.61 -7.90
CA ASN A 274 -6.58 -12.57 -7.38
C ASN A 274 -7.84 -12.70 -8.27
N SER A 275 -7.87 -12.14 -9.49
CA SER A 275 -8.97 -12.31 -10.44
C SER A 275 -8.47 -12.68 -11.85
N SER A 276 -9.19 -13.57 -12.54
CA SER A 276 -8.76 -14.14 -13.83
C SER A 276 -9.89 -14.77 -14.64
N THR A 277 -9.89 -14.59 -15.96
CA THR A 277 -10.75 -15.31 -16.93
C THR A 277 -10.26 -16.73 -17.22
N LEU A 278 -9.02 -17.06 -16.85
CA LEU A 278 -8.38 -18.34 -17.12
C LEU A 278 -8.75 -19.42 -16.11
N SER A 279 -8.85 -20.67 -16.58
CA SER A 279 -8.91 -21.86 -15.70
C SER A 279 -7.53 -22.21 -15.12
N ALA A 280 -7.51 -23.03 -14.06
CA ALA A 280 -6.28 -23.50 -13.41
C ALA A 280 -5.30 -24.14 -14.41
N ASP A 281 -5.75 -25.04 -15.28
CA ASP A 281 -4.92 -25.66 -16.34
C ASP A 281 -4.32 -24.62 -17.28
N ARG A 282 -5.09 -23.58 -17.63
CA ARG A 282 -4.65 -22.49 -18.51
C ARG A 282 -3.64 -21.59 -17.80
N MET A 283 -3.78 -21.32 -16.50
CA MET A 283 -2.76 -20.62 -15.71
C MET A 283 -1.48 -21.44 -15.61
N ALA A 284 -1.57 -22.74 -15.30
CA ALA A 284 -0.44 -23.65 -15.18
C ALA A 284 0.35 -23.76 -16.49
N ALA A 285 -0.35 -23.95 -17.62
CA ALA A 285 0.28 -24.04 -18.94
C ALA A 285 0.94 -22.72 -19.39
N GLN A 286 0.31 -21.57 -19.11
CA GLN A 286 0.81 -20.25 -19.52
C GLN A 286 1.78 -19.62 -18.50
N ARG A 287 1.88 -20.18 -17.28
CA ARG A 287 2.67 -19.65 -16.16
C ARG A 287 2.32 -18.19 -15.81
N THR A 288 1.02 -17.90 -15.74
CA THR A 288 0.47 -16.58 -15.42
C THR A 288 -0.40 -16.62 -14.16
N LYS A 289 -0.76 -15.44 -13.62
CA LYS A 289 -1.54 -15.29 -12.39
C LYS A 289 -0.94 -16.13 -11.25
N TRP A 290 -1.78 -16.75 -10.42
CA TRP A 290 -1.38 -17.53 -9.26
C TRP A 290 -0.96 -18.99 -9.56
N TYR A 291 -0.47 -19.30 -10.77
CA TYR A 291 -0.09 -20.67 -11.13
C TYR A 291 0.91 -21.33 -10.17
N ARG A 292 1.74 -20.55 -9.48
CA ARG A 292 2.74 -21.01 -8.48
C ARG A 292 2.12 -21.47 -7.15
N TRP A 293 0.83 -21.20 -6.98
CA TRP A 293 0.06 -21.50 -5.78
C TRP A 293 -0.97 -22.61 -6.00
N LEU A 294 -1.28 -22.98 -7.25
CA LEU A 294 -2.27 -24.02 -7.56
C LEU A 294 -1.96 -25.35 -6.83
N GLY A 295 -2.95 -25.86 -6.09
CA GLY A 295 -2.85 -27.08 -5.28
C GLY A 295 -2.33 -26.89 -3.86
N GLU A 296 -1.90 -25.68 -3.47
CA GLU A 296 -1.44 -25.38 -2.11
C GLU A 296 -2.63 -25.15 -1.14
N GLU A 297 -2.47 -25.55 0.12
CA GLU A 297 -3.40 -25.16 1.19
C GLU A 297 -3.18 -23.70 1.59
N SER A 298 -4.25 -22.93 1.67
CA SER A 298 -4.25 -21.48 1.84
C SER A 298 -4.77 -21.07 3.23
N PRO A 299 -4.28 -19.96 3.84
CA PRO A 299 -4.63 -19.58 5.22
C PRO A 299 -6.12 -19.38 5.52
N ASP A 300 -6.94 -19.10 4.50
CA ASP A 300 -8.41 -19.03 4.59
C ASP A 300 -9.09 -20.39 4.85
N GLY A 301 -8.35 -21.50 4.70
CA GLY A 301 -8.80 -22.87 4.87
C GLY A 301 -9.17 -23.59 3.57
N GLY A 302 -9.07 -22.94 2.41
CA GLY A 302 -9.24 -23.55 1.09
C GLY A 302 -7.94 -24.10 0.49
N THR A 303 -8.08 -24.82 -0.62
CA THR A 303 -6.97 -25.13 -1.53
C THR A 303 -6.98 -24.12 -2.68
N VAL A 304 -5.82 -23.63 -3.12
CA VAL A 304 -5.77 -22.71 -4.26
C VAL A 304 -6.05 -23.46 -5.56
N GLY A 305 -7.05 -22.98 -6.31
CA GLY A 305 -7.52 -23.52 -7.59
C GLY A 305 -7.95 -22.39 -8.51
N ALA A 306 -9.00 -22.61 -9.30
CA ALA A 306 -9.70 -21.56 -10.03
C ALA A 306 -11.19 -21.77 -9.81
N TYR A 307 -11.78 -20.96 -8.92
CA TYR A 307 -13.17 -21.10 -8.50
C TYR A 307 -14.01 -20.07 -9.24
N GLU A 308 -14.97 -20.50 -10.07
CA GLU A 308 -15.82 -19.58 -10.83
C GLU A 308 -16.65 -18.69 -9.89
N GLY A 309 -16.79 -17.42 -10.28
CA GLY A 309 -17.41 -16.35 -9.52
C GLY A 309 -16.38 -15.43 -8.83
N GLY A 310 -16.55 -14.12 -8.98
CA GLY A 310 -15.66 -13.10 -8.40
C GLY A 310 -15.66 -11.81 -9.21
N GLY A 311 -15.10 -10.73 -8.66
CA GLY A 311 -15.16 -9.40 -9.26
C GLY A 311 -16.61 -8.96 -9.53
N TYR A 312 -17.53 -9.28 -8.62
CA TYR A 312 -19.00 -9.13 -8.72
C TYR A 312 -19.71 -10.11 -9.66
N TYR A 313 -19.01 -10.69 -10.64
CA TYR A 313 -19.62 -11.54 -11.66
C TYR A 313 -19.84 -12.99 -11.21
N VAL A 314 -21.01 -13.55 -11.54
CA VAL A 314 -21.34 -14.96 -11.21
C VAL A 314 -20.51 -15.94 -12.04
N THR A 315 -20.25 -15.63 -13.31
CA THR A 315 -19.51 -16.49 -14.25
C THR A 315 -18.49 -15.72 -15.08
N GLY A 316 -17.51 -16.44 -15.67
CA GLY A 316 -16.50 -15.85 -16.55
C GLY A 316 -15.28 -15.22 -15.87
N LEU A 317 -15.31 -15.04 -14.55
CA LEU A 317 -14.14 -14.78 -13.71
C LEU A 317 -13.95 -15.92 -12.70
N ASN A 318 -12.70 -16.12 -12.30
CA ASN A 318 -12.28 -17.08 -11.29
C ASN A 318 -11.54 -16.34 -10.17
N ARG A 319 -11.76 -16.77 -8.93
CA ARG A 319 -10.98 -16.40 -7.73
C ARG A 319 -10.06 -17.57 -7.31
N PRO A 320 -9.04 -17.34 -6.45
CA PRO A 320 -8.03 -18.36 -6.15
C PRO A 320 -8.51 -19.45 -5.20
N THR A 321 -9.37 -19.13 -4.24
CA THR A 321 -9.90 -20.04 -3.21
C THR A 321 -11.41 -19.89 -3.11
N ASP A 322 -12.12 -20.81 -2.45
CA ASP A 322 -13.55 -20.57 -2.24
C ASP A 322 -13.79 -19.33 -1.37
N ALA A 323 -13.05 -19.15 -0.26
CA ALA A 323 -13.16 -17.99 0.62
C ALA A 323 -11.82 -17.27 0.79
N SER A 324 -11.86 -15.97 1.10
CA SER A 324 -10.72 -15.13 1.48
C SER A 324 -11.26 -13.85 2.13
N LEU A 325 -10.40 -12.98 2.69
CA LEU A 325 -10.83 -11.66 3.16
C LEU A 325 -11.50 -10.82 2.07
N MET A 326 -11.09 -10.97 0.80
CA MET A 326 -11.68 -10.26 -0.35
C MET A 326 -13.06 -10.83 -0.77
N ARG A 327 -13.54 -11.89 -0.11
CA ARG A 327 -14.90 -12.44 -0.29
C ARG A 327 -15.74 -12.40 0.98
N VAL A 328 -15.13 -12.70 2.13
CA VAL A 328 -15.81 -12.94 3.41
C VAL A 328 -14.99 -12.34 4.55
N LEU A 329 -15.54 -11.33 5.21
CA LEU A 329 -14.92 -10.70 6.38
C LEU A 329 -14.63 -11.73 7.50
N GLY A 330 -13.52 -11.57 8.21
CA GLY A 330 -13.07 -12.52 9.24
C GLY A 330 -12.31 -13.75 8.72
N LYS A 331 -12.14 -13.89 7.39
CA LYS A 331 -11.19 -14.83 6.80
C LYS A 331 -9.82 -14.16 6.58
N PRO A 332 -8.70 -14.89 6.69
CA PRO A 332 -7.42 -14.45 6.14
C PRO A 332 -7.47 -14.16 4.64
N PHE A 333 -6.50 -13.40 4.13
CA PHE A 333 -6.21 -13.37 2.69
C PHE A 333 -5.81 -14.76 2.19
N ASN A 334 -6.17 -15.07 0.93
CA ASN A 334 -5.63 -16.26 0.25
C ASN A 334 -4.16 -16.05 -0.15
N LEU A 335 -3.43 -17.12 -0.49
CA LEU A 335 -2.00 -17.05 -0.77
C LEU A 335 -1.60 -16.00 -1.85
N PRO A 336 -2.30 -15.86 -2.99
CA PRO A 336 -2.04 -14.78 -3.94
C PRO A 336 -2.28 -13.37 -3.37
N GLY A 337 -3.31 -13.22 -2.53
CA GLY A 337 -3.57 -12.00 -1.78
C GLY A 337 -2.47 -11.66 -0.78
N VAL A 338 -1.97 -12.65 -0.04
CA VAL A 338 -0.83 -12.49 0.88
C VAL A 338 0.43 -12.02 0.14
N GLU A 339 0.77 -12.65 -0.99
CA GLU A 339 1.93 -12.25 -1.80
C GLU A 339 1.81 -10.81 -2.32
N ALA A 340 0.63 -10.43 -2.83
CA ALA A 340 0.35 -9.09 -3.33
C ALA A 340 0.35 -8.03 -2.21
N MET A 341 -0.16 -8.35 -1.02
CA MET A 341 -0.09 -7.47 0.15
C MET A 341 1.35 -7.25 0.62
N ILE A 342 2.19 -8.30 0.64
CA ILE A 342 3.62 -8.16 0.94
C ILE A 342 4.29 -7.27 -0.11
N ALA A 343 4.00 -7.46 -1.40
CA ALA A 343 4.48 -6.58 -2.47
C ALA A 343 4.05 -5.12 -2.24
N GLY A 344 2.81 -4.89 -1.83
CA GLY A 344 2.28 -3.59 -1.43
C GLY A 344 3.04 -2.93 -0.28
N PHE A 345 3.37 -3.69 0.77
CA PHE A 345 4.12 -3.17 1.90
C PHE A 345 5.52 -2.68 1.49
N HIS A 346 6.22 -3.45 0.64
CA HIS A 346 7.56 -3.10 0.15
C HIS A 346 7.57 -2.08 -1.01
N ARG A 347 6.40 -1.65 -1.54
CA ARG A 347 6.36 -0.46 -2.43
C ARG A 347 6.71 0.83 -1.68
N HIS A 348 6.36 0.88 -0.39
CA HIS A 348 6.49 2.06 0.47
C HIS A 348 7.58 1.88 1.54
N ALA A 349 7.68 0.69 2.17
CA ALA A 349 8.71 0.39 3.14
C ALA A 349 9.99 -0.19 2.53
N ARG A 350 11.15 0.15 3.11
CA ARG A 350 12.45 -0.43 2.71
C ARG A 350 12.94 -1.48 3.70
N THR A 351 13.56 -2.53 3.16
CA THR A 351 14.24 -3.57 3.95
C THR A 351 15.56 -3.11 4.62
N VAL A 352 16.10 -1.95 4.24
CA VAL A 352 17.37 -1.38 4.74
C VAL A 352 17.21 0.11 4.98
N THR A 353 17.43 0.55 6.22
CA THR A 353 17.58 1.95 6.62
C THR A 353 19.03 2.23 6.99
N ALA A 354 19.68 3.22 6.37
CA ALA A 354 21.06 3.56 6.70
C ALA A 354 21.14 4.37 8.01
N LEU A 355 21.75 3.82 9.05
CA LEU A 355 21.95 4.52 10.35
C LEU A 355 23.25 5.33 10.36
N THR A 356 24.25 4.90 9.59
CA THR A 356 25.44 5.70 9.31
C THR A 356 25.21 6.50 8.02
N PRO A 357 25.44 7.84 7.99
CA PRO A 357 25.29 8.63 6.78
C PRO A 357 26.11 8.10 5.61
N THR A 358 25.47 7.99 4.44
CA THR A 358 26.00 7.42 3.18
C THR A 358 26.68 8.46 2.28
N ASP A 359 26.50 9.74 2.60
CA ASP A 359 27.02 10.93 1.90
C ASP A 359 28.52 11.17 2.10
N ARG A 360 29.14 10.51 3.08
CA ARG A 360 30.54 10.72 3.47
C ARG A 360 31.39 9.45 3.39
N THR A 361 32.68 9.61 3.10
CA THR A 361 33.63 8.48 3.09
C THR A 361 33.93 8.00 4.51
N LEU A 362 33.62 6.75 4.81
CA LEU A 362 34.00 6.08 6.04
C LEU A 362 35.50 5.73 6.02
N ARG A 363 36.10 5.68 7.22
CA ARG A 363 37.54 5.54 7.47
C ARG A 363 37.78 4.45 8.50
N LEU A 364 39.02 4.01 8.70
CA LEU A 364 39.36 2.89 9.58
C LEU A 364 38.62 2.86 10.95
N ARG A 365 38.41 4.04 11.58
CA ARG A 365 37.73 4.22 12.87
C ARG A 365 36.19 4.22 12.82
N HIS A 366 35.57 4.15 11.64
CA HIS A 366 34.13 4.28 11.44
C HIS A 366 33.49 2.90 11.22
N THR A 367 32.20 2.80 11.52
CA THR A 367 31.37 1.61 11.30
C THR A 367 30.24 1.95 10.35
N ALA A 368 30.01 1.11 9.33
CA ALA A 368 28.79 1.17 8.54
C ALA A 368 27.68 0.43 9.30
N LYS A 369 26.60 1.13 9.62
CA LYS A 369 25.44 0.58 10.34
C LYS A 369 24.16 0.77 9.52
N ALA A 370 23.33 -0.26 9.48
CA ALA A 370 21.97 -0.20 8.95
C ALA A 370 20.96 -0.83 9.93
N ALA A 371 19.73 -0.35 9.93
CA ALA A 371 18.60 -1.06 10.50
C ALA A 371 17.95 -1.91 9.40
N VAL A 372 17.57 -3.13 9.77
CA VAL A 372 16.81 -4.07 8.93
C VAL A 372 15.56 -4.43 9.74
N PRO A 373 14.34 -4.26 9.21
CA PRO A 373 13.12 -4.63 9.91
C PRO A 373 13.14 -6.11 10.30
N ARG A 374 12.79 -6.41 11.56
CA ARG A 374 12.60 -7.80 11.99
C ARG A 374 11.20 -8.25 11.62
N LEU A 375 11.07 -9.44 11.04
CA LEU A 375 9.77 -10.05 10.82
C LEU A 375 9.30 -10.69 12.14
N THR A 376 8.00 -10.67 12.38
CA THR A 376 7.36 -11.15 13.63
C THR A 376 6.48 -12.38 13.45
N GLY A 377 6.60 -13.04 12.29
CA GLY A 377 5.91 -14.30 12.00
C GLY A 377 6.35 -15.45 12.91
N ALA A 378 5.43 -16.36 13.19
CA ALA A 378 5.65 -17.47 14.13
C ALA A 378 6.68 -18.50 13.65
N ASP A 379 7.03 -18.50 12.36
CA ASP A 379 8.06 -19.38 11.78
C ASP A 379 9.51 -18.92 12.06
N GLY A 380 9.68 -17.74 12.64
CA GLY A 380 10.98 -17.14 12.96
C GLY A 380 11.82 -16.71 11.75
N ARG A 381 11.29 -16.75 10.51
CA ARG A 381 12.02 -16.33 9.32
C ARG A 381 12.33 -14.83 9.37
N GLN A 382 13.47 -14.43 8.82
CA GLN A 382 13.93 -13.05 8.81
C GLN A 382 14.45 -12.68 7.41
N LEU A 383 14.57 -11.37 7.15
CA LEU A 383 15.14 -10.84 5.92
C LEU A 383 16.61 -11.28 5.76
N VAL A 384 17.01 -11.64 4.54
CA VAL A 384 18.36 -12.14 4.25
C VAL A 384 19.32 -10.96 4.06
N VAL A 385 20.20 -10.75 5.03
CA VAL A 385 21.17 -9.63 5.05
C VAL A 385 22.54 -10.04 4.52
N ARG A 386 23.03 -9.33 3.50
CA ARG A 386 24.32 -9.60 2.82
C ARG A 386 25.12 -8.34 2.59
N TRP A 387 26.45 -8.47 2.74
CA TRP A 387 27.41 -7.38 2.52
C TRP A 387 28.27 -7.64 1.29
N TYR A 388 28.67 -6.57 0.62
CA TYR A 388 29.48 -6.59 -0.59
C TYR A 388 30.56 -5.50 -0.54
N LEU A 389 31.79 -5.81 -0.97
CA LEU A 389 32.85 -4.84 -1.22
C LEU A 389 33.18 -4.85 -2.72
N ASP A 390 33.03 -3.70 -3.38
CA ASP A 390 33.19 -3.55 -4.83
C ASP A 390 32.39 -4.59 -5.65
N GLY A 391 31.20 -4.96 -5.14
CA GLY A 391 30.32 -5.98 -5.73
C GLY A 391 30.67 -7.43 -5.38
N ARG A 392 31.75 -7.71 -4.66
CA ARG A 392 32.10 -9.06 -4.18
C ARG A 392 31.49 -9.32 -2.81
N GLU A 393 30.77 -10.43 -2.66
CA GLU A 393 30.08 -10.80 -1.42
C GLU A 393 31.07 -11.10 -0.27
N LEU A 394 30.84 -10.49 0.89
CA LEU A 394 31.59 -10.66 2.12
C LEU A 394 30.87 -11.65 3.04
N LYS A 395 30.88 -12.94 2.68
CA LYS A 395 30.12 -14.00 3.38
C LYS A 395 30.30 -14.04 4.90
N ARG A 396 31.48 -13.66 5.42
CA ARG A 396 31.75 -13.56 6.88
C ARG A 396 30.90 -12.52 7.63
N PHE A 397 30.16 -11.67 6.92
CA PHE A 397 29.25 -10.67 7.47
C PHE A 397 27.78 -10.94 7.12
N GLU A 398 27.44 -12.13 6.59
CA GLU A 398 26.03 -12.53 6.39
C GLU A 398 25.25 -12.43 7.71
N GLY A 399 24.02 -11.91 7.65
CA GLY A 399 23.16 -11.66 8.82
C GLY A 399 23.55 -10.45 9.69
N ARG A 400 24.73 -9.84 9.54
CA ARG A 400 25.13 -8.66 10.33
C ARG A 400 24.46 -7.38 9.82
N THR A 401 24.03 -6.53 10.75
CA THR A 401 23.50 -5.18 10.48
C THR A 401 24.56 -4.08 10.54
N GLU A 402 25.78 -4.41 10.98
CA GLU A 402 26.92 -3.49 11.03
C GLU A 402 28.27 -4.14 10.75
N VAL A 403 29.16 -3.38 10.10
CA VAL A 403 30.54 -3.77 9.75
C VAL A 403 31.49 -2.58 9.99
N ALA A 404 32.54 -2.77 10.79
CA ALA A 404 33.57 -1.75 10.97
C ALA A 404 34.54 -1.72 9.79
N VAL A 405 34.99 -0.54 9.36
CA VAL A 405 35.90 -0.41 8.21
C VAL A 405 37.22 -1.16 8.45
N ALA A 406 37.70 -1.20 9.70
CA ALA A 406 38.85 -2.02 10.10
C ALA A 406 38.67 -3.53 9.85
N GLU A 407 37.45 -4.06 9.90
CA GLU A 407 37.15 -5.47 9.61
C GLU A 407 37.17 -5.79 8.10
N LEU A 408 37.25 -4.79 7.21
CA LEU A 408 37.29 -5.02 5.76
C LEU A 408 38.66 -5.49 5.28
N TRP A 409 39.73 -5.19 6.04
CA TRP A 409 41.13 -5.44 5.65
C TRP A 409 41.47 -4.81 4.28
N LEU A 410 41.23 -3.49 4.16
CA LEU A 410 41.64 -2.73 2.98
C LEU A 410 43.17 -2.63 2.92
N PHE A 411 43.77 -3.05 1.81
CA PHE A 411 45.23 -3.10 1.64
C PHE A 411 45.80 -1.97 0.77
N ASP A 412 44.96 -1.03 0.32
CA ASP A 412 45.39 0.08 -0.51
C ASP A 412 44.62 1.38 -0.22
N LEU A 413 45.11 2.50 -0.78
CA LEU A 413 44.61 3.85 -0.50
C LEU A 413 43.44 4.27 -1.41
N ARG A 414 42.86 3.37 -2.22
CA ARG A 414 41.69 3.68 -3.05
C ARG A 414 40.43 3.79 -2.20
N THR A 415 39.40 4.38 -2.79
CA THR A 415 38.06 4.34 -2.23
C THR A 415 37.34 3.10 -2.77
N HIS A 416 36.81 2.28 -1.87
CA HIS A 416 36.02 1.10 -2.18
C HIS A 416 34.54 1.37 -1.90
N ARG A 417 33.66 0.60 -2.53
CA ARG A 417 32.20 0.67 -2.33
C ARG A 417 31.75 -0.48 -1.43
N LEU A 418 31.39 -0.16 -0.19
CA LEU A 418 30.77 -1.11 0.75
C LEU A 418 29.25 -1.00 0.65
N THR A 419 28.57 -2.10 0.33
CA THR A 419 27.11 -2.15 0.20
C THR A 419 26.54 -3.23 1.12
N VAL A 420 25.49 -2.89 1.87
CA VAL A 420 24.61 -3.88 2.52
C VAL A 420 23.31 -3.99 1.73
N SER A 421 22.76 -5.20 1.67
CA SER A 421 21.45 -5.48 1.11
C SER A 421 20.66 -6.33 2.10
N ALA A 422 19.35 -6.09 2.18
CA ALA A 422 18.41 -7.01 2.80
C ALA A 422 17.33 -7.41 1.79
N GLU A 423 16.99 -8.69 1.75
CA GLU A 423 15.97 -9.24 0.85
C GLU A 423 14.87 -9.94 1.66
N ASP A 424 13.63 -9.77 1.22
CA ASP A 424 12.59 -10.73 1.54
C ASP A 424 12.76 -12.00 0.70
N ARG A 425 12.75 -13.15 1.38
CA ARG A 425 12.76 -14.49 0.77
C ARG A 425 11.85 -15.43 1.55
N THR A 426 10.81 -14.89 2.19
CA THR A 426 9.78 -15.72 2.84
C THR A 426 9.06 -16.58 1.80
N PRO A 427 8.64 -17.82 2.12
CA PRO A 427 7.89 -18.66 1.18
C PRO A 427 6.54 -18.11 0.74
N SER A 428 6.06 -17.05 1.40
CA SER A 428 4.90 -16.24 1.02
C SER A 428 5.10 -15.42 -0.26
N VAL A 429 6.32 -15.40 -0.80
CA VAL A 429 6.67 -14.73 -2.07
C VAL A 429 7.32 -15.76 -2.99
N ARG A 430 6.58 -16.20 -4.01
CA ARG A 430 6.99 -17.20 -5.01
C ARG A 430 7.24 -16.60 -6.39
N ASP A 431 6.70 -15.42 -6.68
CA ASP A 431 6.90 -14.73 -7.94
C ASP A 431 8.29 -14.09 -8.04
N PRO A 432 9.14 -14.47 -9.02
CA PRO A 432 10.49 -13.92 -9.15
C PRO A 432 10.55 -12.46 -9.56
N GLU A 433 9.47 -11.85 -10.06
CA GLU A 433 9.46 -10.43 -10.40
C GLU A 433 9.17 -9.60 -9.15
N THR A 434 8.12 -9.98 -8.42
CA THR A 434 7.81 -9.49 -7.07
C THR A 434 9.03 -9.61 -6.14
N ALA A 435 9.64 -10.80 -6.03
CA ALA A 435 10.80 -11.03 -5.15
C ALA A 435 12.03 -10.15 -5.47
N ARG A 436 12.16 -9.61 -6.69
CA ARG A 436 13.23 -8.64 -7.01
C ARG A 436 12.95 -7.24 -6.45
N THR A 437 11.67 -6.87 -6.30
CA THR A 437 11.26 -5.57 -5.73
C THR A 437 11.43 -5.54 -4.21
N LEU A 438 11.32 -6.70 -3.53
CA LEU A 438 11.45 -6.81 -2.07
C LEU A 438 12.93 -6.82 -1.59
N ARG A 439 13.77 -6.02 -2.25
CA ARG A 439 15.20 -5.82 -1.94
C ARG A 439 15.51 -4.33 -1.93
N SER A 440 16.13 -3.87 -0.86
CA SER A 440 16.78 -2.55 -0.81
C SER A 440 18.23 -2.66 -0.36
N THR A 441 18.99 -1.59 -0.57
CA THR A 441 20.43 -1.53 -0.25
C THR A 441 20.82 -0.18 0.35
N ALA A 442 21.83 -0.19 1.21
CA ALA A 442 22.55 1.02 1.61
C ALA A 442 24.03 0.87 1.25
N THR A 443 24.65 1.96 0.81
CA THR A 443 26.00 1.96 0.26
C THR A 443 26.83 3.11 0.81
N TRP A 444 28.06 2.81 1.22
CA TRP A 444 29.05 3.76 1.69
C TRP A 444 30.31 3.71 0.84
N GLN A 445 30.93 4.87 0.65
CA GLN A 445 32.32 4.94 0.22
C GLN A 445 33.21 4.66 1.43
N VAL A 446 34.17 3.74 1.31
CA VAL A 446 35.08 3.37 2.41
C VAL A 446 36.53 3.44 1.96
N ARG A 447 37.43 3.83 2.86
CA ARG A 447 38.88 3.94 2.62
C ARG A 447 39.61 3.72 3.94
N LEU A 448 40.91 3.42 3.89
CA LEU A 448 41.80 3.55 5.06
C LEU A 448 41.66 4.95 5.70
#